data_AF-A0A3P3ZPP1-F1
#
_entry.id   AF-A0A3P3ZPP1-F1
#
_cell.length_a   1.000
_cell.length_b   1.000
_cell.length_c   1.000
_cell.angle_alpha   90.00
_cell.angle_beta   90.00
_cell.angle_gamma   90.00
#
_symmetry.space_group_name_H-M   'P 1'
#
loop_
_entity.id
_entity.type
_entity.pdbx_description
1 polymer ?
#
loop_
_entity_poly.entity_id
_entity_poly.type
_entity_poly.pdbx_seq_one_letter_code
_entity_poly.pdbx_strand_id
1 'polypeptide(L)' 'MYTMLKDAKAEIMLSGGRSQFVALKAKMPWLDINQERHHAYAGYDGMVALVREIDKALYNPIWEQVRKPAPWE' A
#
# COMPACT_ATOMS: atom_id res chain seq x y z
N MET A 1 0.28 -1.20 -14.96
CA MET A 1 0.15 -1.07 -13.49
C MET A 1 1.50 -0.87 -12.81
N TYR A 2 2.44 -1.82 -12.87
CA TYR A 2 3.81 -1.63 -12.33
C TYR A 2 4.47 -0.33 -12.81
N THR A 3 4.44 -0.04 -14.11
CA THR A 3 5.00 1.21 -14.68
C THR A 3 4.38 2.47 -14.08
N MET A 4 3.06 2.52 -13.87
CA MET A 4 2.40 3.67 -13.25
C MET A 4 2.81 3.89 -11.79
N LEU A 5 2.99 2.79 -11.03
CA LEU A 5 3.45 2.84 -9.64
C LEU A 5 4.92 3.21 -9.55
N LYS A 6 5.75 2.66 -10.45
CA LYS A 6 7.18 2.98 -10.55
C LYS A 6 7.39 4.45 -10.92
N ASP A 7 6.57 4.98 -11.83
CA ASP A 7 6.60 6.37 -12.26
C ASP A 7 5.91 7.32 -11.25
N ALA A 8 5.53 6.81 -10.06
CA ALA A 8 4.88 7.54 -8.98
C ALA A 8 3.61 8.31 -9.39
N LYS A 9 2.83 7.78 -10.34
CA LYS A 9 1.56 8.41 -10.78
C LYS A 9 0.36 8.11 -9.85
N ALA A 10 0.63 7.41 -8.75
CA ALA A 10 -0.31 7.11 -7.68
C ALA A 10 0.49 6.81 -6.41
N GLU A 11 -0.02 7.21 -5.25
CA GLU A 11 0.67 7.13 -3.96
C GLU A 11 0.38 5.83 -3.21
N ILE A 12 -0.74 5.16 -3.51
CA ILE A 12 -1.16 3.91 -2.90
C ILE A 12 -1.92 3.04 -3.89
N MET A 13 -1.73 1.72 -3.78
CA MET A 13 -2.48 0.74 -4.55
C MET A 13 -3.53 0.06 -3.66
N LEU A 14 -4.81 0.20 -4.02
CA LEU A 14 -5.92 -0.52 -3.39
C LEU A 14 -6.30 -1.72 -4.28
N SER A 15 -6.07 -2.95 -3.82
CA SER A 15 -6.42 -4.14 -4.59
C SER A 15 -6.51 -5.39 -3.71
N GLY A 16 -6.72 -6.56 -4.33
CA GLY A 16 -6.65 -7.84 -3.64
C GLY A 16 -5.25 -8.46 -3.62
N GLY A 17 -5.06 -9.48 -2.77
CA GLY A 17 -3.76 -10.10 -2.49
C GLY A 17 -2.96 -10.61 -3.70
N ARG A 18 -3.61 -10.96 -4.82
CA ARG A 18 -2.90 -11.38 -6.06
C ARG A 18 -1.98 -10.30 -6.63
N SER A 19 -2.24 -9.03 -6.35
CA SER A 19 -1.46 -7.91 -6.88
C SER A 19 -0.67 -7.14 -5.82
N GLN A 20 -0.67 -7.60 -4.56
CA GLN A 20 0.13 -7.02 -3.48
C GLN A 20 1.62 -6.89 -3.86
N PHE A 21 2.22 -7.96 -4.36
CA PHE A 21 3.65 -7.98 -4.69
C PHE A 21 4.02 -7.07 -5.86
N VAL A 22 3.07 -6.67 -6.71
CA VAL A 22 3.32 -5.70 -7.77
C VAL A 22 3.61 -4.32 -7.17
N ALA A 23 2.81 -3.90 -6.18
CA ALA A 23 3.04 -2.65 -5.46
C ALA A 23 4.31 -2.69 -4.61
N LEU A 24 4.52 -3.77 -3.86
CA LEU A 24 5.69 -3.89 -2.97
C LEU A 24 7.02 -3.93 -3.75
N LYS A 25 7.08 -4.61 -4.90
CA LYS A 25 8.26 -4.57 -5.79
C LYS A 25 8.49 -3.20 -6.41
N ALA A 26 7.45 -2.39 -6.56
CA ALA A 26 7.56 -0.99 -6.96
C ALA A 26 7.92 -0.07 -5.78
N LYS A 27 8.11 -0.61 -4.56
CA LYS A 27 8.34 0.15 -3.31
C LYS A 27 7.21 1.14 -3.02
N MET A 28 5.97 0.72 -3.29
CA MET A 28 4.76 1.51 -3.13
C MET A 28 3.81 0.91 -2.09
N PRO A 29 3.11 1.76 -1.31
CA PRO A 29 2.04 1.36 -0.41
C PRO A 29 0.96 0.51 -1.08
N TRP A 30 0.46 -0.47 -0.34
CA TRP A 30 -0.63 -1.34 -0.75
C TRP A 30 -1.61 -1.57 0.41
N LEU A 31 -2.90 -1.60 0.10
CA LEU A 31 -3.94 -1.92 1.06
C LEU A 31 -4.91 -2.96 0.49
N ASP A 32 -5.18 -4.00 1.28
CA ASP A 32 -6.13 -5.04 0.91
C ASP A 32 -7.58 -4.53 0.98
N ILE A 33 -8.29 -4.66 -0.14
CA ILE A 33 -9.72 -4.33 -0.24
C ILE A 33 -10.60 -5.56 -0.55
N ASN A 34 -10.03 -6.76 -0.48
CA ASN A 34 -10.79 -8.00 -0.67
C ASN A 34 -11.89 -8.20 0.37
N GLN A 35 -12.84 -9.11 0.06
CA GLN A 35 -13.95 -9.45 0.96
C GLN A 35 -13.47 -10.21 2.21
N GLU A 36 -12.49 -11.11 2.07
CA GLU A 36 -11.93 -11.94 3.16
C GLU A 36 -10.82 -11.23 3.95
N ARG A 37 -10.81 -9.88 3.95
CA ARG A 37 -9.78 -9.08 4.61
C ARG A 37 -9.94 -9.09 6.14
N HIS A 38 -8.84 -8.83 6.84
CA HIS A 38 -8.81 -8.80 8.31
C HIS A 38 -9.56 -7.60 8.93
N HIS A 39 -9.66 -6.48 8.22
CA HIS A 39 -10.28 -5.26 8.72
C HIS A 39 -11.63 -4.99 8.06
N ALA A 40 -12.70 -4.92 8.87
CA ALA A 40 -14.01 -4.52 8.37
C ALA A 40 -14.01 -3.03 8.02
N TYR A 41 -14.39 -2.70 6.77
CA TYR A 41 -14.46 -1.31 6.28
C TYR A 41 -15.89 -0.82 6.00
N ALA A 42 -16.90 -1.65 6.27
CA ALA A 42 -18.28 -1.28 6.02
C ALA A 42 -18.85 -0.40 7.15
N GLY A 43 -19.75 0.52 6.78
CA GLY A 43 -20.39 1.44 7.72
C GLY A 43 -19.47 2.57 8.21
N TYR A 44 -19.99 3.38 9.14
CA TYR A 44 -19.28 4.56 9.65
C TYR A 44 -18.00 4.19 10.39
N ASP A 45 -18.05 3.19 11.28
CA ASP A 45 -16.87 2.70 11.99
C ASP A 45 -15.84 2.09 11.03
N GLY A 46 -16.33 1.39 9.99
CA GLY A 46 -15.49 0.82 8.95
C GLY A 46 -14.77 1.88 8.12
N MET A 47 -15.40 3.03 7.86
CA MET A 47 -14.73 4.15 7.19
C MET A 47 -13.57 4.70 8.04
N VAL A 48 -13.76 4.82 9.36
CA VAL A 48 -12.68 5.24 10.27
C VAL A 48 -11.54 4.22 10.27
N ALA A 49 -11.86 2.92 10.27
CA ALA A 49 -10.87 1.86 10.16
C ALA A 49 -10.11 1.94 8.82
N LEU A 50 -10.81 2.14 7.70
CA LEU A 50 -10.20 2.26 6.38
C LEU A 50 -9.19 3.42 6.33
N VAL A 51 -9.59 4.61 6.80
CA VAL A 51 -8.70 5.79 6.83
C VAL A 51 -7.47 5.52 7.69
N ARG A 52 -7.63 4.84 8.84
CA ARG A 52 -6.50 4.46 9.70
C ARG A 52 -5.53 3.49 9.01
N GLU A 53 -6.03 2.53 8.24
CA GLU A 53 -5.16 1.61 7.50
C GLU A 53 -4.50 2.27 6.28
N ILE A 54 -5.16 3.23 5.63
CA ILE A 54 -4.54 4.07 4.59
C ILE A 54 -3.39 4.88 5.16
N ASP A 55 -3.60 5.55 6.30
CA ASP A 55 -2.58 6.34 6.99
C ASP A 55 -1.34 5.49 7.33
N LYS A 56 -1.54 4.33 7.95
CA LYS A 56 -0.46 3.38 8.24
C LYS A 56 0.29 2.92 7.00
N ALA A 57 -0.43 2.64 5.91
CA ALA A 57 0.19 2.17 4.67
C ALA A 57 1.04 3.27 4.01
N LEU A 58 0.55 4.51 4.00
CA LEU A 58 1.25 5.64 3.39
C LEU A 58 2.49 6.07 4.20
N TYR A 59 2.37 6.16 5.51
CA TYR A 59 3.41 6.74 6.39
C TYR A 59 4.28 5.69 7.09
N ASN A 60 4.27 4.44 6.63
CA ASN A 60 5.11 3.41 7.21
C ASN A 60 6.61 3.77 7.05
N PRO A 61 7.41 3.77 8.13
CA PRO A 61 8.84 4.12 8.07
C PRO A 61 9.67 3.16 7.21
N ILE A 62 9.12 1.99 6.85
CA ILE A 62 9.77 1.05 5.93
C ILE A 62 10.07 1.69 4.57
N TRP A 63 9.24 2.65 4.12
CA TRP A 63 9.42 3.28 2.82
C TRP A 63 10.71 4.08 2.72
N GLU A 64 11.12 4.74 3.80
CA GLU A 64 12.42 5.42 3.85
C GLU A 64 13.56 4.42 3.72
N GLN A 65 13.45 3.24 4.34
CA GLN A 65 14.50 2.22 4.31
C GLN A 65 14.61 1.56 2.94
N VAL A 66 13.49 1.11 2.36
CA VAL A 66 13.53 0.35 1.09
C VAL A 66 13.79 1.23 -0.13
N ARG A 67 13.55 2.54 -0.04
CA ARG A 67 13.82 3.52 -1.11
C ARG A 67 15.24 4.07 -1.08
N LYS A 68 16.03 3.82 -0.03
CA LYS A 68 17.46 4.15 -0.03
C LYS A 68 18.18 3.47 -1.19
N PRO A 69 19.20 4.13 -1.78
CA PRO A 69 20.08 3.47 -2.74
C PRO A 69 20.73 2.25 -2.08
N ALA A 70 21.10 1.28 -2.89
CA ALA A 70 21.76 0.10 -2.34
C ALA A 70 23.15 0.49 -1.82
N PRO A 71 23.61 -0.07 -0.69
CA PRO A 71 24.89 0.31 -0.08
C PRO A 71 26.13 -0.14 -0.88
N TRP A 72 25.92 -0.91 -1.96
CA TRP A 72 26.97 -1.37 -2.88
C TRP A 72 26.93 -0.62 -4.22
N GLU A 73 26.10 0.42 -4.34
CA GLU A 73 26.27 1.46 -5.36
C GLU A 73 27.34 2.48 -4.93
#